data_AF-A0A919L5A6-F1
#
_entry.id   AF-A0A919L5A6-F1
#
_cell.length_a   1.000
_cell.length_b   1.000
_cell.length_c   1.000
_cell.angle_alpha   90.00
_cell.angle_beta   90.00
_cell.angle_gamma   90.00
#
_symmetry.space_group_name_H-M   'P 1'
#
loop_
_entity.id
_entity.type
_entity.pdbx_description
1 polymer ?
#
loop_
_entity_poly.entity_id
_entity_poly.type
_entity_poly.pdbx_seq_one_letter_code
_entity_poly.pdbx_strand_id
1 'polypeptide(L)' 'MVRPHGLTDAQWQKIEPLLPANGKLGGQWADHRRVINGVLFPARTGAP' A
#
# COMPACT_ATOMS: atom_id res chain seq x y z
N MET A 1 -17.81 13.85 4.85
CA MET A 1 -16.98 12.84 5.58
C MET A 1 -16.08 12.15 4.57
N VAL A 2 -14.87 12.66 4.37
CA VAL A 2 -13.88 11.99 3.51
C VAL A 2 -13.30 10.84 4.32
N ARG A 3 -13.71 9.60 4.04
CA ARG A 3 -13.02 8.42 4.56
C ARG A 3 -11.73 8.30 3.74
N PRO A 4 -10.52 8.44 4.30
CA PRO A 4 -9.32 8.18 3.53
C PRO A 4 -9.30 6.69 3.22
N HIS A 5 -9.58 6.34 1.97
CA HIS A 5 -9.73 4.96 1.53
C HIS A 5 -8.41 4.17 1.60
N GLY A 6 -7.28 4.84 1.84
CA GLY A 6 -5.95 4.25 1.96
C GLY A 6 -5.44 4.10 3.40
N LEU A 7 -4.19 3.66 3.51
CA LEU A 7 -3.41 3.70 4.75
C LEU A 7 -3.16 5.16 5.18
N THR A 8 -3.44 5.45 6.44
CA THR A 8 -3.02 6.71 7.09
C THR A 8 -1.49 6.77 7.14
N ASP A 9 -0.90 7.96 7.21
CA ASP A 9 0.57 8.10 7.28
C ASP A 9 1.15 7.38 8.50
N ALA A 10 0.45 7.40 9.64
CA ALA A 10 0.85 6.66 10.85
C ALA A 10 0.86 5.13 10.66
N GLN A 11 -0.07 4.59 9.85
CA GLN A 11 -0.06 3.17 9.50
C GLN A 11 1.02 2.88 8.46
N TRP A 12 1.21 3.78 7.50
CA TRP A 12 2.24 3.67 6.47
C TRP A 12 3.65 3.59 7.08
N GLN A 13 3.96 4.45 8.05
CA GLN A 13 5.25 4.48 8.74
C GLN A 13 5.61 3.17 9.47
N LYS A 14 4.61 2.36 9.85
CA LYS A 14 4.85 1.03 10.44
C LYS A 14 5.10 -0.06 9.40
N ILE A 15 4.53 0.11 8.21
CA ILE A 15 4.55 -0.89 7.13
C ILE A 15 5.76 -0.69 6.23
N GLU A 16 6.05 0.56 5.86
CA GLU A 16 7.17 0.96 5.00
C GLU A 16 8.51 0.27 5.33
N PRO A 17 9.00 0.23 6.60
CA PRO A 17 10.28 -0.41 6.91
C PRO A 17 10.27 -1.94 6.81
N LEU A 18 9.09 -2.57 6.75
CA LEU A 18 8.94 -4.02 6.59
C LEU A 18 8.96 -4.44 5.11
N LEU A 19 8.88 -3.47 4.20
CA LEU A 19 8.87 -3.74 2.77
C LEU A 19 10.30 -3.94 2.26
N PRO A 20 10.48 -4.83 1.28
CA PRO A 20 11.78 -5.03 0.68
C PRO A 20 12.29 -3.69 0.11
N ALA A 21 13.58 -3.39 0.33
CA ALA A 21 14.21 -2.23 -0.28
C ALA A 21 14.08 -2.34 -1.81
N ASN A 22 13.70 -1.24 -2.46
CA ASN A 22 13.50 -1.19 -3.90
C ASN A 22 14.75 -1.69 -4.67
N GLY A 23 14.64 -2.86 -5.32
CA GLY A 23 15.43 -3.23 -6.51
C GLY A 23 16.31 -4.49 -6.44
N LYS A 24 15.84 -5.56 -7.13
CA LYS A 24 16.48 -6.49 -8.13
C LYS A 24 15.77 -7.86 -8.09
N LEU A 25 15.50 -8.63 -9.15
CA LEU A 25 15.51 -8.47 -10.62
C LEU A 25 14.04 -8.46 -11.11
N GLY A 26 13.69 -7.63 -12.11
CA GLY A 26 12.40 -7.70 -12.82
C GLY A 26 11.59 -6.40 -12.93
N GLY A 27 11.99 -5.33 -12.24
CA GLY A 27 11.36 -4.02 -12.37
C GLY A 27 11.27 -3.28 -11.04
N GLN A 28 11.40 -1.96 -11.11
CA GLN A 28 11.14 -1.06 -9.99
C GLN A 28 9.71 -1.29 -9.50
N TRP A 29 9.52 -1.66 -8.24
CA TRP A 29 8.18 -1.77 -7.69
C TRP A 29 7.58 -0.36 -7.74
N ALA A 30 6.42 -0.22 -8.38
CA ALA A 30 5.64 1.02 -8.31
C ALA A 30 5.44 1.39 -6.83
N ASP A 31 5.29 2.69 -6.54
CA ASP A 31 5.08 3.22 -5.18
C ASP A 31 4.37 2.19 -4.29
N HIS A 32 5.11 1.66 -3.31
CA HIS A 32 4.64 0.58 -2.46
C HIS A 32 3.29 0.91 -1.79
N ARG A 33 3.07 2.20 -1.52
CA ARG A 33 1.83 2.68 -0.91
C ARG A 33 0.66 2.51 -1.86
N ARG A 34 0.87 2.73 -3.16
CA ARG A 34 -0.15 2.56 -4.19
C ARG A 34 -0.53 1.08 -4.36
N VAL A 35 0.45 0.19 -4.38
CA VAL A 35 0.21 -1.26 -4.48
C VAL A 35 -0.55 -1.77 -3.26
N ILE A 36 -0.09 -1.43 -2.05
CA ILE A 36 -0.71 -1.89 -0.81
C ILE A 36 -2.12 -1.31 -0.65
N ASN A 37 -2.35 -0.04 -0.99
CA ASN A 37 -3.70 0.53 -1.00
C ASN A 37 -4.61 -0.18 -2.02
N GLY A 38 -4.08 -0.57 -3.18
CA GLY A 38 -4.83 -1.33 -4.19
C GLY A 38 -5.22 -2.73 -3.71
N VAL A 39 -4.32 -3.44 -3.03
CA VAL A 39 -4.59 -4.77 -2.44
C VAL A 39 -5.58 -4.69 -1.27
N LEU A 40 -5.46 -3.65 -0.44
CA LEU A 40 -6.35 -3.44 0.70
C LEU A 40 -7.73 -2.91 0.29
N PHE A 41 -7.88 -2.40 -0.93
CA PHE A 41 -9.14 -1.82 -1.40
C PHE A 41 -10.28 -2.85 -1.41
N PRO A 42 -10.20 -4.01 -2.10
CA PRO A 42 -11.26 -5.03 -2.09
C PRO A 42 -11.59 -5.54 -0.69
N ALA A 43 -10.56 -5.76 0.14
CA ALA A 43 -10.72 -6.24 1.52
C ALA A 43 -11.48 -5.23 2.42
N ARG A 44 -11.43 -3.94 2.09
CA ARG A 44 -12.04 -2.86 2.89
C ARG A 44 -13.38 -2.39 2.33
N THR A 45 -13.59 -2.48 1.01
CA THR A 45 -14.83 -2.05 0.35
C THR A 45 -15.78 -3.21 0.01
N GLY A 46 -15.32 -4.45 0.09
CA GLY A 46 -16.11 -5.62 -0.32
C GLY A 46 -16.38 -5.67 -1.83
N ALA A 47 -15.58 -4.93 -2.62
CA ALA A 47 -15.68 -4.94 -4.07
C ALA A 47 -15.15 -6.27 -4.64
N PRO A 48 -15.89 -6.96 -5.52
CA PRO A 48 -15.46 -8.20 -6.17
C PRO A 48 -14.35 -7.96 -7.21
#